data_AF-A0A0R0DCK5-F1
#
_entry.id   AF-A0A0R0DCK5-F1
#
_cell.length_a   1.000
_cell.length_b   1.000
_cell.length_c   1.000
_cell.angle_alpha   90.00
_cell.angle_beta   90.00
_cell.angle_gamma   90.00
#
_symmetry.space_group_name_H-M   'P 1'
#
loop_
_entity.id
_entity.type
_entity.pdbx_description
1 polymer ?
#
loop_
_entity_poly.entity_id
_entity_poly.type
_entity_poly.pdbx_seq_one_letter_code
_entity_poly.pdbx_strand_id
1 'polypeptide(L)'
;MRPFLLCCLTLPLLSGGSGEARAQSIQRCSNADGVSVFTDKPCELLQARPRIQPGASVQSAGNTGIDAQRQCPQRLSQLVDQIQQAISSGDSNRLAAVYWWGNLGNQAASRQLERLEAMVQRPLVDIAPVYPASRALAVTVAPAEVAVAPTSLPAGTSAPSTAEPVLISSPPPTLRPRPYALRIVQTLGNGSTPASNVLQLRRQYGCFWVNF
;
A
#
# COMPACT_ATOMS: atom_id res chain seq x y z
N MET A 1 13.05 11.88 -80.17
CA MET A 1 12.79 10.51 -80.66
C MET A 1 13.74 9.56 -79.93
N ARG A 2 13.19 8.50 -79.32
CA ARG A 2 13.83 7.43 -78.49
C ARG A 2 15.08 6.80 -79.17
N PRO A 3 16.04 6.12 -78.47
CA PRO A 3 15.72 5.00 -77.55
C PRO A 3 16.72 4.59 -76.42
N PHE A 4 16.22 3.67 -75.56
CA PHE A 4 16.87 2.56 -74.82
C PHE A 4 18.10 2.79 -73.92
N LEU A 5 17.99 2.49 -72.62
CA LEU A 5 18.48 1.21 -72.06
C LEU A 5 18.13 1.05 -70.57
N LEU A 6 17.59 -0.14 -70.23
CA LEU A 6 17.56 -0.71 -68.89
C LEU A 6 18.95 -0.66 -68.23
N CYS A 7 19.03 -0.26 -66.97
CA CYS A 7 20.08 -0.76 -66.08
C CYS A 7 19.47 -1.12 -64.72
N CYS A 8 19.60 -2.40 -64.43
CA CYS A 8 19.10 -3.11 -63.27
C CYS A 8 19.72 -2.64 -61.94
N LEU A 9 18.98 -2.92 -60.86
CA LEU A 9 19.45 -3.34 -59.53
C LEU A 9 20.71 -2.66 -58.95
N THR A 10 20.56 -2.02 -57.79
CA THR A 10 21.11 -2.50 -56.50
C THR A 10 20.72 -1.55 -55.37
N LEU A 11 19.74 -1.96 -54.57
CA LEU A 11 19.47 -1.41 -53.24
C LEU A 11 20.50 -2.05 -52.28
N PRO A 12 21.37 -1.30 -51.58
CA PRO A 12 22.17 -1.88 -50.52
C PRO A 12 21.28 -2.04 -49.29
N LEU A 13 21.07 -3.29 -48.87
CA LEU A 13 20.52 -3.62 -47.56
C LEU A 13 21.47 -3.08 -46.49
N LEU A 14 21.06 -2.02 -45.77
CA LEU A 14 21.62 -1.73 -44.46
C LEU A 14 21.11 -2.80 -43.49
N SER A 15 21.86 -3.90 -43.39
CA SER A 15 21.68 -4.88 -42.34
C SER A 15 21.96 -4.22 -41.00
N GLY A 16 20.88 -3.89 -40.28
CA GLY A 16 20.93 -3.48 -38.88
C GLY A 16 21.49 -4.61 -38.04
N GLY A 17 22.76 -4.49 -37.66
CA GLY A 17 23.31 -5.27 -36.56
C GLY A 17 22.66 -4.81 -35.27
N SER A 18 21.60 -5.50 -34.85
CA SER A 18 21.09 -5.41 -33.48
C SER A 18 22.15 -5.99 -32.55
N GLY A 19 23.01 -5.14 -32.00
CA GLY A 19 23.79 -5.51 -30.82
C GLY A 19 22.81 -5.86 -29.71
N GLU A 20 22.71 -7.13 -29.33
CA GLU A 20 22.03 -7.52 -28.10
C GLU A 20 22.69 -6.78 -26.96
N ALA A 21 21.98 -5.81 -26.37
CA ALA A 21 22.32 -5.29 -25.08
C ALA A 21 22.31 -6.47 -24.10
N ARG A 22 23.48 -6.96 -23.69
CA ARG A 22 23.58 -8.01 -22.69
C ARG A 22 22.98 -7.50 -21.39
N ALA A 23 21.73 -7.88 -21.14
CA ALA A 23 21.14 -7.78 -19.82
C ALA A 23 22.06 -8.49 -18.83
N GLN A 24 22.49 -7.79 -17.78
CA GLN A 24 23.26 -8.39 -16.68
C GLN A 24 22.38 -9.44 -16.00
N SER A 25 22.59 -10.72 -16.33
CA SER A 25 21.82 -11.81 -15.74
C SER A 25 22.38 -12.13 -14.36
N ILE A 26 21.61 -11.79 -13.32
CA ILE A 26 21.93 -12.21 -11.95
C ILE A 26 21.59 -13.71 -11.83
N GLN A 27 22.61 -14.55 -11.72
CA GLN A 27 22.52 -15.97 -11.43
C GLN A 27 22.29 -16.18 -9.93
N ARG A 28 21.34 -17.05 -9.59
CA ARG A 28 21.18 -17.55 -8.23
C ARG A 28 21.91 -18.90 -8.12
N CYS A 29 22.97 -18.95 -7.34
CA CYS A 29 23.82 -20.11 -7.19
C CYS A 29 23.64 -20.72 -5.80
N SER A 30 23.83 -22.03 -5.66
CA SER A 30 23.91 -22.71 -4.36
C SER A 30 25.18 -23.56 -4.25
N ASN A 31 25.91 -23.43 -3.14
CA ASN A 31 27.11 -24.23 -2.86
C ASN A 31 26.75 -25.60 -2.26
N ALA A 32 27.77 -26.43 -1.99
CA ALA A 32 27.59 -27.75 -1.38
C ALA A 32 26.99 -27.69 0.03
N ASP A 33 27.22 -26.60 0.76
CA ASP A 33 26.68 -26.36 2.11
C ASP A 33 25.21 -25.90 2.10
N GLY A 34 24.61 -25.72 0.91
CA GLY A 34 23.22 -25.29 0.76
C GLY A 34 22.99 -23.77 0.87
N VAL A 35 24.05 -22.97 0.99
CA VAL A 35 24.00 -21.50 1.03
C VAL A 35 23.73 -20.96 -0.37
N SER A 36 22.75 -20.05 -0.50
CA SER A 36 22.43 -19.41 -1.78
C SER A 36 23.09 -18.05 -1.95
N VAL A 37 23.79 -17.85 -3.06
CA VAL A 37 24.50 -16.61 -3.41
C VAL A 37 23.96 -16.09 -4.74
N PHE A 38 23.80 -14.78 -4.88
CA PHE A 38 23.43 -14.13 -6.14
C PHE A 38 24.66 -13.48 -6.75
N THR A 39 24.90 -13.70 -8.04
CA THR A 39 26.10 -13.21 -8.73
C THR A 39 25.81 -12.92 -10.19
N ASP A 40 26.55 -11.99 -10.78
CA ASP A 40 26.60 -11.71 -12.22
C ASP A 40 27.59 -12.63 -12.97
N LYS A 41 28.28 -13.52 -12.24
CA LYS A 41 29.24 -14.49 -12.76
C LYS A 41 28.61 -15.88 -12.90
N PRO A 42 29.13 -16.74 -13.78
CA PRO A 42 28.71 -18.15 -13.84
C PRO A 42 28.95 -18.84 -12.50
N CYS A 43 27.97 -19.62 -12.04
CA CYS A 43 27.97 -20.24 -10.71
C CYS A 43 29.16 -21.17 -10.47
N GLU A 44 29.69 -21.76 -11.54
CA GLU A 44 30.83 -22.67 -11.52
C GLU A 44 32.10 -21.99 -10.96
N LEU A 45 32.24 -20.67 -11.16
CA LEU A 45 33.35 -19.89 -10.59
C LEU A 45 33.27 -19.75 -9.07
N LEU A 46 32.09 -19.95 -8.49
CA LEU A 46 31.86 -19.92 -7.05
C LEU A 46 31.84 -21.33 -6.43
N GLN A 47 32.25 -22.36 -7.19
CA GLN A 47 32.06 -23.77 -6.82
C GLN A 47 30.60 -24.08 -6.43
N ALA A 48 29.67 -23.33 -7.04
CA ALA A 48 28.26 -23.41 -6.80
C ALA A 48 27.57 -23.88 -8.07
N ARG A 49 26.32 -24.31 -7.95
CA ARG A 49 25.49 -24.71 -9.09
C ARG A 49 24.32 -23.75 -9.25
N PRO A 50 23.87 -23.48 -10.49
CA PRO A 50 22.67 -22.68 -10.72
C PRO A 50 21.47 -23.31 -10.01
N ARG A 51 20.83 -22.54 -9.15
CA ARG A 51 19.59 -22.95 -8.50
C ARG A 51 18.43 -22.52 -9.37
N ILE A 52 18.08 -23.37 -10.32
CA ILE A 52 16.79 -23.29 -11.01
C ILE A 52 15.73 -23.53 -9.93
N GLN A 53 14.86 -22.55 -9.66
CA GLN A 53 13.66 -22.86 -8.90
C GLN A 53 12.92 -23.93 -9.71
N PRO A 54 12.65 -25.13 -9.18
CA PRO A 54 11.61 -25.95 -9.76
C PRO A 54 10.40 -25.03 -9.83
N GLY A 55 9.88 -24.82 -11.05
CA GLY A 55 8.76 -23.92 -11.27
C GLY A 55 7.72 -24.18 -10.20
N ALA A 56 7.19 -23.09 -9.61
CA ALA A 56 6.04 -23.12 -8.72
C ALA A 56 5.15 -24.29 -9.09
N SER A 57 5.21 -25.35 -8.28
CA SER A 57 4.49 -26.58 -8.59
C SER A 57 3.02 -26.23 -8.60
N VAL A 58 2.46 -26.19 -9.80
CA VAL A 58 1.03 -26.18 -10.09
C VAL A 58 0.45 -27.48 -9.52
N GLN A 59 0.23 -27.50 -8.21
CA GLN A 59 -0.42 -28.55 -7.43
C GLN A 59 -0.64 -28.05 -5.99
N SER A 60 -1.49 -27.03 -5.87
CA SER A 60 -2.65 -27.07 -4.97
C SER A 60 -3.47 -25.82 -5.23
N ALA A 61 -4.54 -25.98 -6.02
CA ALA A 61 -5.64 -25.05 -6.01
C ALA A 61 -6.18 -25.01 -4.57
N GLY A 62 -5.79 -23.99 -3.81
CA GLY A 62 -6.21 -23.85 -2.41
C GLY A 62 -5.27 -23.11 -1.45
N ASN A 63 -4.41 -22.19 -1.91
CA ASN A 63 -4.07 -20.96 -1.16
C ASN A 63 -3.04 -20.13 -1.94
N THR A 64 -3.50 -19.01 -2.47
CA THR A 64 -2.66 -17.95 -3.06
C THR A 64 -1.83 -17.28 -1.97
N GLY A 65 -0.61 -17.76 -1.70
CA GLY A 65 0.24 -17.25 -0.62
C GLY A 65 1.53 -16.52 -1.04
N ILE A 66 2.00 -16.73 -2.28
CA ILE A 66 3.29 -16.17 -2.77
C ILE A 66 3.07 -15.14 -3.89
N ASP A 67 2.06 -15.35 -4.75
CA ASP A 67 1.67 -14.36 -5.76
C ASP A 67 0.82 -13.24 -5.13
N ALA A 68 -0.26 -13.56 -4.41
CA ALA A 68 -1.13 -12.57 -3.75
C ALA A 68 -0.40 -11.66 -2.74
N GLN A 69 0.76 -12.10 -2.22
CA GLN A 69 1.58 -11.35 -1.26
C GLN A 69 2.41 -10.23 -1.89
N ARG A 70 2.64 -10.29 -3.22
CA ARG A 70 3.36 -9.25 -3.99
C ARG A 70 2.43 -8.41 -4.85
N GLN A 71 1.13 -8.51 -4.61
CA GLN A 71 0.11 -7.86 -5.44
C GLN A 71 -0.58 -6.77 -4.64
N CYS A 72 -0.34 -5.54 -5.06
CA CYS A 72 -1.28 -4.41 -5.06
C CYS A 72 -2.40 -4.57 -4.02
N PRO A 73 -2.21 -4.19 -2.75
CA PRO A 73 -3.25 -4.36 -1.75
C PRO A 73 -4.46 -3.51 -2.16
N GLN A 74 -5.55 -4.18 -2.54
CA GLN A 74 -6.76 -3.50 -3.06
C GLN A 74 -7.68 -3.05 -1.92
N ARG A 75 -7.50 -3.63 -0.74
CA ARG A 75 -8.25 -3.30 0.49
C ARG A 75 -7.28 -2.82 1.56
N LEU A 76 -7.76 -1.91 2.42
CA LEU A 76 -6.95 -1.39 3.53
C LEU A 76 -6.52 -2.49 4.51
N SER A 77 -7.38 -3.49 4.77
CA SER A 77 -7.02 -4.62 5.62
C SER A 77 -5.83 -5.40 5.08
N GLN A 78 -5.80 -5.67 3.76
CA GLN A 78 -4.66 -6.34 3.10
C GLN A 78 -3.36 -5.55 3.24
N LEU A 79 -3.43 -4.22 3.14
CA LEU A 79 -2.27 -3.36 3.37
C LEU A 79 -1.77 -3.47 4.82
N VAL A 80 -2.69 -3.42 5.80
CA VAL A 80 -2.36 -3.55 7.22
C VAL A 80 -1.73 -4.92 7.52
N ASP A 81 -2.30 -6.00 6.98
CA ASP A 81 -1.77 -7.36 7.11
C ASP A 81 -0.34 -7.46 6.54
N GLN A 82 -0.10 -6.88 5.35
CA GLN A 82 1.23 -6.87 4.73
C GLN A 82 2.26 -6.07 5.57
N ILE A 83 1.87 -4.91 6.13
CA ILE A 83 2.73 -4.13 7.01
C ILE A 83 3.03 -4.89 8.30
N GLN A 84 2.02 -5.49 8.92
CA GLN A 84 2.19 -6.29 10.14
C GLN A 84 3.12 -7.48 9.91
N GLN A 85 2.94 -8.21 8.80
CA GLN A 85 3.82 -9.32 8.43
C GLN A 85 5.25 -8.83 8.20
N ALA A 86 5.46 -7.75 7.45
CA ALA A 86 6.79 -7.23 7.17
C ALA A 86 7.55 -6.83 8.45
N ILE A 87 6.89 -6.18 9.41
CA ILE A 87 7.50 -5.79 10.68
C ILE A 87 7.74 -7.00 11.58
N SER A 88 6.75 -7.88 11.74
CA SER A 88 6.90 -9.08 12.59
C SER A 88 7.97 -10.06 12.07
N SER A 89 8.20 -10.11 10.75
CA SER A 89 9.25 -10.92 10.15
C SER A 89 10.59 -10.20 9.96
N GLY A 90 10.69 -8.90 10.29
CA GLY A 90 11.89 -8.09 10.04
C GLY A 90 12.25 -7.93 8.56
N ASP A 91 11.29 -8.02 7.64
CA ASP A 91 11.52 -8.06 6.20
C ASP A 91 11.34 -6.66 5.57
N SER A 92 12.46 -5.97 5.38
CA SER A 92 12.51 -4.63 4.78
C SER A 92 12.03 -4.60 3.33
N ASN A 93 12.25 -5.68 2.58
CA ASN A 93 11.81 -5.78 1.18
C ASN A 93 10.29 -5.91 1.08
N ARG A 94 9.65 -6.63 2.01
CA ARG A 94 8.19 -6.67 2.09
C ARG A 94 7.59 -5.32 2.46
N LEU A 95 8.18 -4.59 3.39
CA LEU A 95 7.68 -3.24 3.74
C LEU A 95 7.91 -2.25 2.58
N ALA A 96 9.06 -2.36 1.89
CA ALA A 96 9.36 -1.59 0.69
C ALA A 96 8.39 -1.87 -0.46
N ALA A 97 7.85 -3.09 -0.56
CA ALA A 97 6.91 -3.45 -1.63
C ALA A 97 5.57 -2.69 -1.56
N VAL A 98 5.15 -2.25 -0.37
CA VAL A 98 3.92 -1.44 -0.18
C VAL A 98 4.17 0.06 -0.14
N TYR A 99 5.44 0.47 -0.19
CA TYR A 99 5.82 1.88 -0.20
C TYR A 99 5.66 2.50 -1.59
N TRP A 100 5.16 3.74 -1.64
CA TRP A 100 5.04 4.49 -2.88
C TRP A 100 6.39 5.09 -3.30
N TRP A 101 7.04 4.48 -4.28
CA TRP A 101 8.33 4.93 -4.81
C TRP A 101 8.25 6.06 -5.85
N GLY A 102 7.04 6.41 -6.30
CA GLY A 102 6.86 7.32 -7.43
C GLY A 102 7.45 8.71 -7.17
N ASN A 103 8.23 9.19 -8.14
CA ASN A 103 8.89 10.50 -8.19
C ASN A 103 10.04 10.69 -7.17
N LEU A 104 10.63 9.62 -6.65
CA LEU A 104 11.84 9.69 -5.82
C LEU A 104 13.12 9.56 -6.68
N GLY A 105 14.09 10.45 -6.45
CA GLY A 105 15.45 10.26 -6.94
C GLY A 105 16.25 9.29 -6.06
N ASN A 106 17.38 8.77 -6.57
CA ASN A 106 18.16 7.72 -5.92
C ASN A 106 18.51 8.02 -4.45
N GLN A 107 19.04 9.21 -4.16
CA GLN A 107 19.40 9.57 -2.78
C GLN A 107 18.19 9.63 -1.84
N ALA A 108 17.03 10.09 -2.35
CA ALA A 108 15.81 10.11 -1.56
C ALA A 108 15.29 8.69 -1.33
N ALA A 109 15.35 7.82 -2.35
CA ALA A 109 14.98 6.42 -2.24
C ALA A 109 15.82 5.67 -1.19
N SER A 110 17.16 5.87 -1.20
CA SER A 110 18.06 5.27 -0.20
C SER A 110 17.70 5.69 1.23
N ARG A 111 17.46 6.98 1.48
CA ARG A 111 17.03 7.45 2.80
C ARG A 111 15.70 6.84 3.25
N GLN A 112 14.76 6.62 2.33
CA GLN A 112 13.50 5.98 2.70
C GLN A 112 13.69 4.48 2.96
N LEU A 113 14.53 3.78 2.20
CA LEU A 113 14.88 2.39 2.49
C LEU A 113 15.50 2.24 3.89
N GLU A 114 16.47 3.08 4.24
CA GLU A 114 17.08 3.09 5.59
C GLU A 114 16.02 3.32 6.68
N ARG A 115 15.05 4.20 6.42
CA ARG A 115 13.96 4.49 7.36
C ARG A 115 12.99 3.30 7.50
N LEU A 116 12.64 2.64 6.40
CA LEU A 116 11.82 1.43 6.42
C LEU A 116 12.55 0.26 7.11
N GLU A 117 13.85 0.13 6.90
CA GLU A 117 14.69 -0.87 7.58
C GLU A 117 14.72 -0.63 9.10
N ALA A 118 14.93 0.61 9.53
CA ALA A 118 14.86 0.98 10.94
C ALA A 118 13.48 0.74 11.57
N MET A 119 12.39 0.78 10.78
CA MET A 119 11.05 0.44 11.24
C MET A 119 10.88 -1.07 11.43
N VAL A 120 11.29 -1.92 10.47
CA VAL A 120 11.11 -3.38 10.62
C VAL A 120 11.96 -4.00 11.73
N GLN A 121 13.04 -3.33 12.15
CA GLN A 121 13.89 -3.76 13.27
C GLN A 121 13.27 -3.51 14.66
N ARG A 122 12.10 -2.88 14.75
CA ARG A 122 11.45 -2.54 16.02
C ARG A 122 10.18 -3.37 16.24
N PRO A 123 9.96 -3.91 17.46
CA PRO A 123 8.73 -4.63 17.79
C PRO A 123 7.49 -3.78 17.53
N LEU A 124 6.49 -4.40 16.90
CA LEU A 124 5.19 -3.77 16.64
C LEU A 124 4.31 -3.85 17.89
N VAL A 125 3.72 -2.73 18.28
CA VAL A 125 2.72 -2.64 19.35
C VAL A 125 1.33 -2.54 18.77
N ASP A 126 1.11 -1.64 17.80
CA ASP A 126 -0.19 -1.40 17.18
C ASP A 126 -0.07 -0.74 15.79
N ILE A 127 -1.11 -0.88 14.97
CA ILE A 127 -1.31 -0.16 13.71
C ILE A 127 -2.69 0.49 13.76
N ALA A 128 -2.73 1.80 14.03
CA ALA A 128 -3.98 2.53 14.22
C ALA A 128 -4.32 3.40 12.99
N PRO A 129 -5.58 3.40 12.51
CA PRO A 129 -6.02 4.34 11.48
C PRO A 129 -6.03 5.78 12.01
N VAL A 130 -5.60 6.73 11.17
CA VAL A 130 -5.69 8.17 11.44
C VAL A 130 -6.79 8.77 10.58
N TYR A 131 -7.79 9.35 11.23
CA TYR A 131 -8.95 9.98 10.58
C TYR A 131 -8.76 11.49 10.51
N PRO A 132 -9.32 12.16 9.49
CA PRO A 132 -9.38 13.61 9.49
C PRO A 132 -10.07 14.08 10.75
N ALA A 133 -9.54 15.12 11.40
CA ALA A 133 -10.22 15.75 12.51
C ALA A 133 -11.61 16.14 12.02
N SER A 134 -12.65 15.58 12.64
CA SER A 134 -14.01 16.04 12.40
C SER A 134 -13.99 17.52 12.74
N ARG A 135 -14.21 18.39 11.74
CA ARG A 135 -14.64 19.75 12.00
C ARG A 135 -16.02 19.59 12.61
N ALA A 136 -16.06 19.28 13.91
CA ALA A 136 -17.29 19.37 14.67
C ALA A 136 -17.75 20.80 14.44
N LEU A 137 -18.85 20.92 13.69
CA LEU A 137 -19.54 22.18 13.53
C LEU A 137 -19.68 22.72 14.95
N ALA A 138 -19.00 23.83 15.23
CA ALA A 138 -19.31 24.61 16.40
C ALA A 138 -20.76 25.04 16.19
N VAL A 139 -21.69 24.21 16.65
CA VAL A 139 -23.02 24.66 16.98
C VAL A 139 -22.74 25.59 18.14
N THR A 140 -22.55 26.86 17.81
CA THR A 140 -22.78 27.94 18.75
C THR A 140 -24.21 27.75 19.19
N VAL A 141 -24.41 26.99 20.26
CA VAL A 141 -25.59 27.16 21.10
C VAL A 141 -25.38 28.56 21.65
N ALA A 142 -25.90 29.55 20.92
CA ALA A 142 -26.21 30.82 21.53
C ALA A 142 -26.99 30.47 22.81
N PRO A 143 -26.59 30.98 23.98
CA PRO A 143 -27.33 30.70 25.19
C PRO A 143 -28.77 31.12 24.91
N ALA A 144 -29.68 30.14 24.92
CA ALA A 144 -31.09 30.42 24.92
C ALA A 144 -31.35 31.23 26.19
N GLU A 145 -31.52 32.54 26.02
CA GLU A 145 -31.96 33.42 27.06
C GLU A 145 -33.26 32.82 27.61
N VAL A 146 -33.21 32.44 28.88
CA VAL A 146 -34.32 31.80 29.58
C VAL A 146 -35.42 32.86 29.72
N ALA A 147 -36.32 32.89 28.73
CA ALA A 147 -37.56 33.62 28.85
C ALA A 147 -38.42 32.92 29.90
N VAL A 148 -38.36 33.42 31.13
CA VAL A 148 -39.27 33.07 32.21
C VAL A 148 -40.66 33.60 31.84
N ALA A 149 -41.56 32.72 31.41
CA ALA A 149 -42.99 33.02 31.33
C ALA A 149 -43.69 32.41 32.55
N PRO A 150 -44.55 33.16 33.26
CA PRO A 150 -45.17 32.69 34.50
C PRO A 150 -46.30 31.67 34.26
N THR A 151 -46.38 30.75 35.22
CA THR A 151 -47.44 29.78 35.49
C THR A 151 -48.86 30.24 35.19
N SER A 152 -49.64 29.43 34.46
CA SER A 152 -51.02 29.08 34.86
C SER A 152 -51.53 27.84 34.10
N LEU A 153 -51.83 26.78 34.85
CA LEU A 153 -52.72 25.69 34.41
C LEU A 153 -54.17 26.21 34.42
N PRO A 154 -55.03 25.69 33.53
CA PRO A 154 -56.08 24.84 34.06
C PRO A 154 -56.33 23.56 33.27
N ALA A 155 -56.86 22.57 33.98
CA ALA A 155 -57.40 21.33 33.46
C ALA A 155 -58.63 21.58 32.58
N GLY A 156 -58.75 20.82 31.49
CA GLY A 156 -59.93 20.81 30.63
C GLY A 156 -59.87 19.72 29.57
N THR A 157 -60.55 18.61 29.86
CA THR A 157 -61.36 17.76 28.96
C THR A 157 -60.81 17.27 27.60
N SER A 158 -60.75 15.95 27.53
CA SER A 158 -60.74 14.99 26.42
C SER A 158 -61.19 15.46 25.02
N ALA A 159 -60.38 15.18 24.00
CA ALA A 159 -60.79 15.00 22.60
C ALA A 159 -59.85 14.01 21.88
N PRO A 160 -60.32 13.26 20.86
CA PRO A 160 -59.76 11.96 20.51
C PRO A 160 -58.48 12.03 19.67
N SER A 161 -57.66 11.00 19.88
CA SER A 161 -56.46 10.69 19.11
C SER A 161 -56.85 10.26 17.69
N THR A 162 -56.69 11.17 16.73
CA THR A 162 -56.44 10.81 15.33
C THR A 162 -54.93 10.85 15.16
N ALA A 163 -54.26 9.72 15.35
CA ALA A 163 -52.85 9.57 15.06
C ALA A 163 -52.66 9.55 13.54
N GLU A 164 -52.36 10.70 12.95
CA GLU A 164 -51.73 10.74 11.63
C GLU A 164 -50.35 10.08 11.74
N PRO A 165 -49.97 9.20 10.81
CA PRO A 165 -48.64 8.59 10.84
C PRO A 165 -47.61 9.70 10.58
N VAL A 166 -46.93 10.13 11.64
CA VAL A 166 -45.74 10.96 11.51
C VAL A 166 -44.75 10.17 10.68
N LEU A 167 -44.51 10.62 9.44
CA LEU A 167 -43.43 10.14 8.61
C LEU A 167 -42.12 10.44 9.35
N ILE A 168 -41.60 9.44 10.04
CA ILE A 168 -40.28 9.50 10.67
C ILE A 168 -39.29 9.54 9.52
N SER A 169 -38.93 10.75 9.09
CA SER A 169 -37.84 10.98 8.14
C SER A 169 -36.59 10.39 8.78
N SER A 170 -36.14 9.23 8.28
CA SER A 170 -34.93 8.59 8.80
C SER A 170 -33.77 9.56 8.64
N PRO A 171 -32.93 9.77 9.68
CA PRO A 171 -31.79 10.66 9.55
C PRO A 171 -30.90 10.18 8.40
N PRO A 172 -30.31 11.10 7.61
CA PRO A 172 -29.47 10.74 6.49
C PRO A 172 -28.31 9.85 6.97
N PRO A 173 -27.87 8.86 6.16
CA PRO A 173 -26.77 8.00 6.55
C PRO A 173 -25.53 8.85 6.82
N THR A 174 -25.02 8.80 8.05
CA THR A 174 -23.76 9.46 8.42
C THR A 174 -22.62 8.76 7.67
N LEU A 175 -21.98 9.44 6.71
CA LEU A 175 -20.78 8.93 6.08
C LEU A 175 -19.67 8.79 7.12
N ARG A 176 -19.20 7.56 7.35
CA ARG A 176 -18.00 7.34 8.18
C ARG A 176 -16.78 7.94 7.48
N PRO A 177 -16.00 8.82 8.16
CA PRO A 177 -14.79 9.39 7.56
C PRO A 177 -13.81 8.26 7.22
N ARG A 178 -13.13 8.39 6.09
CA ARG A 178 -12.10 7.43 5.66
C ARG A 178 -10.77 7.80 6.31
N PRO A 179 -9.96 6.84 6.76
CA PRO A 179 -8.63 7.13 7.26
C PRO A 179 -7.75 7.63 6.12
N TYR A 180 -6.88 8.59 6.42
CA TYR A 180 -5.91 9.15 5.45
C TYR A 180 -4.47 8.69 5.75
N ALA A 181 -4.23 8.06 6.90
CA ALA A 181 -2.93 7.54 7.28
C ALA A 181 -3.07 6.36 8.24
N LEU A 182 -1.98 5.62 8.44
CA LEU A 182 -1.78 4.60 9.46
C LEU A 182 -0.70 5.07 10.43
N ARG A 183 -0.97 5.00 11.73
CA ARG A 183 0.02 5.23 12.78
C ARG A 183 0.57 3.89 13.24
N ILE A 184 1.84 3.65 12.93
CA ILE A 184 2.59 2.48 13.37
C ILE A 184 3.17 2.79 14.75
N VAL A 185 2.75 2.05 15.76
CA VAL A 185 3.22 2.19 17.15
C VAL A 185 4.19 1.05 17.44
N GLN A 186 5.38 1.39 17.92
CA GLN A 186 6.48 0.45 18.16
C GLN A 186 7.20 0.79 19.47
N THR A 187 8.00 -0.12 19.98
CA THR A 187 8.94 0.17 21.06
C THR A 187 10.33 0.47 20.49
N LEU A 188 11.08 1.39 21.09
CA LEU A 188 12.51 1.56 20.80
C LEU A 188 13.30 0.32 21.26
N GLY A 189 14.60 0.25 20.92
CA GLY A 189 15.46 -0.91 21.22
C GLY A 189 15.60 -1.24 22.72
N ASN A 190 15.24 -0.31 23.61
CA ASN A 190 15.16 -0.53 25.07
C ASN A 190 13.84 -1.19 25.53
N GLY A 191 12.92 -1.49 24.60
CA GLY A 191 11.68 -2.23 24.82
C GLY A 191 10.56 -1.48 25.55
N SER A 192 10.81 -0.30 26.11
CA SER A 192 9.83 0.40 26.98
C SER A 192 9.41 1.77 26.46
N THR A 193 10.23 2.45 25.67
CA THR A 193 9.86 3.77 25.14
C THR A 193 9.01 3.60 23.88
N PRO A 194 7.76 4.08 23.85
CA PRO A 194 6.95 4.05 22.65
C PRO A 194 7.48 5.04 21.61
N ALA A 195 7.55 4.60 20.37
CA ALA A 195 7.81 5.42 19.19
C ALA A 195 6.67 5.22 18.21
N SER A 196 6.26 6.29 17.53
CA SER A 196 5.22 6.20 16.51
C SER A 196 5.67 6.82 15.20
N ASN A 197 5.37 6.15 14.09
CA ASN A 197 5.52 6.69 12.74
C ASN A 197 4.15 6.78 12.08
N VAL A 198 3.87 7.87 11.38
CA VAL A 198 2.63 8.02 10.61
C VAL A 198 2.97 7.83 9.13
N LEU A 199 2.27 6.88 8.50
CA LEU A 199 2.37 6.57 7.09
C LEU A 199 1.09 7.02 6.40
N GLN A 200 1.19 7.97 5.47
CA GLN A 200 0.07 8.43 4.67
C GLN A 200 -0.43 7.31 3.76
N LEU A 201 -1.75 7.19 3.64
CA LEU A 201 -2.41 6.27 2.74
C LEU A 201 -2.56 6.94 1.37
N ARG A 202 -2.08 6.27 0.33
CA ARG A 202 -2.20 6.72 -1.05
C ARG A 202 -2.91 5.66 -1.89
N ARG A 203 -3.83 6.08 -2.76
CA ARG A 203 -4.46 5.20 -3.74
C ARG A 203 -3.94 5.53 -5.14
N GLN A 204 -3.26 4.59 -5.78
CA GLN A 204 -2.69 4.73 -7.13
C GLN A 204 -2.72 3.37 -7.84
N TYR A 205 -3.02 3.38 -9.15
CA TYR A 205 -3.12 2.16 -9.97
C TYR A 205 -4.09 1.09 -9.41
N GLY A 206 -5.13 1.53 -8.68
CA GLY A 206 -6.09 0.62 -8.04
C GLY A 206 -5.62 0.00 -6.71
N CYS A 207 -4.38 0.27 -6.30
CA CYS A 207 -3.78 -0.25 -5.06
C CYS A 207 -3.75 0.82 -3.97
N PHE A 208 -3.68 0.34 -2.73
CA PHE A 208 -3.17 1.12 -1.61
C PHE A 208 -1.64 1.08 -1.58
N TRP A 209 -1.07 2.22 -1.22
CA TRP A 209 0.34 2.43 -0.99
C TRP A 209 0.52 3.24 0.29
N VAL A 210 1.71 3.17 0.88
CA VAL A 210 2.11 4.04 1.98
C VAL A 210 3.24 4.97 1.59
N ASN A 211 3.26 6.16 2.16
CA ASN A 211 4.41 7.07 2.13
C ASN A 211 4.60 7.76 3.46
N PHE A 212 5.79 8.29 3.71
CA PHE A 212 6.02 9.23 4.81
C PHE A 212 5.40 10.59 4.50
#